data_AF-A0A2H0IZB3-F1
#
_entry.id   AF-A0A2H0IZB3-F1
#
_cell.length_a   1.000
_cell.length_b   1.000
_cell.length_c   1.000
_cell.angle_alpha   90.00
_cell.angle_beta   90.00
_cell.angle_gamma   90.00
#
_symmetry.space_group_name_H-M   'P 1'
#
loop_
_entity.id
_entity.type
_entity.pdbx_description
1 polymer ?
#
loop_
_entity_poly.entity_id
_entity_poly.type
_entity_poly.pdbx_seq_one_letter_code
_entity_poly.pdbx_strand_id
1 'polypeptide(L)' 'MYTNAAGIIPIVEALIDQVAQAKGVAVKLEMVEELRVIMGYGVMSTTGVVINGKVVHTGGIPSRDKVEGWLAAA' A
#
# COMPACT_ATOMS: atom_id res chain seq x y z
N MET A 1 22.62 -10.45 0.56
CA MET A 1 21.17 -10.44 0.91
C MET A 1 20.48 -9.57 -0.12
N TYR A 2 19.60 -10.11 -0.95
CA TYR A 2 18.81 -9.32 -1.90
C TYR A 2 17.33 -9.48 -1.53
N THR A 3 16.58 -8.39 -1.61
CA THR A 3 15.12 -8.39 -1.47
C THR A 3 14.54 -7.96 -2.82
N ASN A 4 13.50 -8.64 -3.29
CA ASN A 4 12.82 -8.32 -4.54
C ASN A 4 11.44 -7.71 -4.25
N ALA A 5 10.89 -7.00 -5.23
CA ALA A 5 9.58 -6.36 -5.09
C ALA A 5 8.45 -7.36 -4.77
N ALA A 6 8.53 -8.58 -5.29
CA ALA A 6 7.56 -9.65 -5.02
C ALA A 6 7.48 -10.03 -3.54
N GLY A 7 8.59 -9.93 -2.78
CA GLY A 7 8.58 -10.16 -1.32
C GLY A 7 8.06 -8.98 -0.49
N ILE A 8 7.99 -7.77 -1.06
CA ILE A 8 7.61 -6.55 -0.33
C ILE A 8 6.09 -6.33 -0.35
N ILE A 9 5.42 -6.64 -1.47
CA ILE A 9 3.97 -6.42 -1.63
C ILE A 9 3.14 -7.12 -0.53
N PRO A 10 3.36 -8.41 -0.23
CA PRO A 10 2.62 -9.10 0.83
C PRO A 10 2.85 -8.50 2.23
N ILE A 11 4.03 -7.89 2.46
CA ILE A 11 4.35 -7.26 3.74
C ILE A 11 3.54 -5.97 3.90
N VAL A 12 3.39 -5.18 2.84
CA VAL A 12 2.61 -3.95 2.87
C VAL A 12 1.12 -4.25 3.03
N GLU A 13 0.60 -5.27 2.35
CA GLU A 13 -0.78 -5.76 2.51
C GLU A 13 -1.05 -6.16 3.97
N ALA A 14 -0.21 -7.05 4.53
CA ALA A 14 -0.34 -7.50 5.91
C ALA A 14 -0.25 -6.35 6.92
N LEU A 15 0.62 -5.36 6.67
CA LEU A 15 0.72 -4.18 7.52
C LEU A 15 -0.57 -3.34 7.49
N ILE A 16 -1.19 -3.17 6.32
CA ILE A 16 -2.45 -2.43 6.20
C ILE A 16 -3.58 -3.16 6.91
N ASP A 17 -3.70 -4.48 6.72
CA ASP A 17 -4.72 -5.30 7.38
C ASP A 17 -4.59 -5.27 8.90
N GLN A 18 -3.37 -5.42 9.43
CA GLN A 18 -3.11 -5.36 10.87
C GLN A 18 -3.52 -4.01 11.47
N VAL A 19 -3.23 -2.92 10.79
CA VAL A 19 -3.58 -1.58 11.25
C VAL A 19 -5.09 -1.34 11.15
N ALA A 20 -5.72 -1.80 10.07
CA ALA A 20 -7.16 -1.72 9.87
C ALA A 20 -7.91 -2.49 10.96
N GLN A 21 -7.49 -3.73 11.24
CA GLN A 21 -8.05 -4.56 12.31
C GLN A 21 -7.86 -3.91 13.67
N ALA A 22 -6.67 -3.38 13.97
CA ALA A 22 -6.39 -2.70 15.24
C ALA A 22 -7.26 -1.45 15.45
N LYS A 23 -7.66 -0.78 14.35
CA LYS A 23 -8.55 0.40 14.40
C LYS A 23 -10.03 0.08 14.24
N GLY A 24 -10.39 -1.17 13.95
CA GLY A 24 -11.77 -1.56 13.63
C GLY A 24 -12.30 -0.93 12.34
N VAL A 25 -11.42 -0.58 11.40
CA VAL A 25 -11.76 0.03 10.11
C VAL A 25 -11.86 -1.06 9.05
N ALA A 26 -12.96 -1.11 8.31
CA ALA A 26 -13.09 -2.00 7.17
C ALA A 26 -12.29 -1.43 5.98
N VAL A 27 -11.35 -2.22 5.46
CA VAL A 27 -10.58 -1.87 4.25
C VAL A 27 -10.82 -2.91 3.17
N LYS A 28 -10.89 -2.46 1.92
CA LYS A 28 -10.85 -3.33 0.75
C LYS A 28 -9.52 -3.11 0.06
N LEU A 29 -8.68 -4.15 0.03
CA LEU A 29 -7.42 -4.15 -0.68
C LEU A 29 -7.61 -4.82 -2.04
N GLU A 30 -7.04 -4.22 -3.08
CA GLU A 30 -7.03 -4.77 -4.42
C GLU A 30 -5.60 -4.71 -4.95
N MET A 31 -5.03 -5.88 -5.25
CA MET A 31 -3.72 -5.98 -5.83
C MET A 31 -3.80 -5.68 -7.33
N VAL A 32 -3.08 -4.65 -7.77
CA VAL A 32 -3.00 -4.26 -9.18
C VAL A 32 -1.59 -4.54 -9.69
N GLU A 33 -1.48 -5.49 -10.62
CA GLU A 33 -0.20 -5.85 -11.27
C GLU A 33 -0.13 -5.35 -12.74
N GLU A 34 -1.24 -4.85 -13.28
CA GLU A 34 -1.30 -4.36 -14.65
C GLU A 34 -0.51 -3.06 -14.79
N LEU A 35 0.63 -3.14 -15.49
CA LEU A 35 1.58 -2.04 -15.63
C LEU A 35 0.94 -0.74 -16.14
N ARG A 36 -0.02 -0.83 -17.08
CA ARG A 36 -0.75 0.34 -17.59
C ARG A 36 -1.51 1.09 -16.51
N VAL A 37 -2.16 0.35 -15.60
CA VAL A 37 -2.90 0.96 -14.48
C VAL A 37 -1.92 1.60 -13.51
N ILE A 38 -0.84 0.90 -13.18
CA ILE A 38 0.22 1.40 -12.26
C ILE A 38 0.85 2.70 -12.79
N MET A 39 1.22 2.74 -14.07
CA MET A 39 1.77 3.93 -14.72
C MET A 39 0.75 5.07 -14.80
N GLY A 40 -0.54 4.75 -14.96
CA GLY A 40 -1.63 5.74 -14.93
C GLY A 40 -1.71 6.52 -13.62
N TYR A 41 -1.27 5.92 -12.51
CA TYR A 41 -1.13 6.58 -11.21
C TYR A 41 0.22 7.28 -11.00
N GLY A 42 1.12 7.25 -11.98
CA GLY A 42 2.46 7.85 -11.87
C GLY A 42 3.42 7.10 -10.96
N VAL A 43 3.11 5.84 -10.62
CA VAL A 43 3.96 4.99 -9.78
C VAL A 43 5.04 4.36 -10.67
N MET A 44 6.28 4.88 -10.56
CA MET A 44 7.43 4.46 -11.38
C MET A 44 8.29 3.38 -10.71
N SER A 45 7.95 2.99 -9.48
CA SER A 45 8.69 1.98 -8.71
C SER A 45 7.72 1.18 -7.85
N THR A 46 7.97 -0.12 -7.74
CA THR A 46 7.40 -0.96 -6.69
C THR A 46 7.86 -0.38 -5.35
N THR A 47 7.00 0.01 -4.41
CA THR A 47 5.64 -0.40 -4.05
C THR A 47 4.73 0.84 -4.12
N GLY A 48 3.49 0.71 -4.61
CA GLY A 48 2.53 1.82 -4.69
C GLY A 48 1.30 1.57 -3.82
N VAL A 49 0.89 2.56 -3.01
CA VAL A 49 -0.41 2.53 -2.31
C VAL A 49 -1.25 3.69 -2.80
N VAL A 50 -2.45 3.38 -3.27
CA VAL A 50 -3.43 4.34 -3.77
C VAL A 50 -4.70 4.21 -2.94
N ILE A 51 -5.21 5.32 -2.43
CA ILE A 51 -6.47 5.38 -1.67
C ILE A 51 -7.37 6.39 -2.36
N ASN A 52 -8.59 5.99 -2.71
CA ASN A 52 -9.57 6.84 -3.39
C ASN A 52 -9.00 7.53 -4.65
N GLY A 53 -8.22 6.80 -5.45
CA GLY A 53 -7.57 7.30 -6.67
C GLY A 53 -6.35 8.20 -6.44
N LYS A 54 -5.95 8.45 -5.19
CA LYS A 54 -4.79 9.27 -4.84
C LYS A 54 -3.63 8.40 -4.35
N VAL A 55 -2.46 8.61 -4.94
CA VAL A 55 -1.22 7.98 -4.45
C VAL A 55 -0.87 8.53 -3.07
N VAL A 56 -0.77 7.64 -2.07
CA VAL A 56 -0.40 7.97 -0.68
C VAL A 56 0.98 7.40 -0.30
N HIS A 57 1.50 6.47 -1.10
CA HIS A 57 2.83 5.89 -0.93
C HIS A 57 3.43 5.43 -2.24
N THR A 58 4.74 5.63 -2.37
CA THR A 58 5.59 5.04 -3.40
C THR A 58 6.91 4.62 -2.77
N GLY A 59 7.45 3.45 -3.10
CA GLY A 59 8.76 2.99 -2.62
C GLY A 59 8.70 1.77 -1.70
N GLY A 60 9.52 1.68 -0.66
CA GLY A 60 9.63 0.48 0.19
C GLY A 60 8.40 0.18 1.05
N ILE A 61 8.64 -0.39 2.23
CA ILE A 61 7.56 -0.68 3.19
C ILE A 61 7.24 0.60 3.97
N PRO A 62 5.97 1.06 4.04
CA PRO A 62 5.60 2.21 4.86
C PRO A 62 5.77 1.92 6.36
N SER A 63 5.95 2.95 7.18
CA SER A 63 5.86 2.79 8.63
C SER A 63 4.41 2.56 9.06
N ARG A 64 4.24 1.89 10.21
CA ARG A 64 2.93 1.68 10.83
C ARG A 64 2.18 2.99 11.04
N ASP A 65 2.84 4.02 11.57
CA ASP A 65 2.24 5.35 11.82
C ASP A 65 1.70 6.00 10.52
N LYS A 66 2.39 5.78 9.39
CA LYS A 66 1.94 6.32 8.10
C LYS A 66 0.64 5.63 7.65
N VAL A 67 0.56 4.31 7.81
CA VAL A 67 -0.66 3.53 7.55
C VAL A 67 -1.79 3.94 8.49
N GLU A 68 -1.48 4.13 9.77
CA GLU A 68 -2.46 4.61 10.76
C GLU A 68 -3.04 5.98 10.39
N GLY A 69 -2.22 6.87 9.82
CA GLY A 69 -2.64 8.17 9.33
C GLY A 69 -3.56 8.08 8.11
N TRP A 70 -3.32 7.12 7.20
CA TRP A 70 -4.19 6.90 6.05
C TRP A 70 -5.61 6.47 6.47
N LEU A 71 -5.69 5.56 7.45
CA LEU A 71 -6.97 5.04 7.93
C LEU A 71 -7.69 5.98 8.91
N ALA A 72 -7.02 7.03 9.40
CA ALA A 72 -7.65 8.06 10.24
C ALA A 72 -8.33 9.17 9.41
N ALA A 73 -7.96 9.31 8.14
CA ALA A 73 -8.49 10.32 7.22
C ALA A 73 -9.56 9.75 6.26
N ALA A 74 -9.96 8.48 6.45
CA ALA A 74 -10.92 7.75 5.64
C ALA A 74 -12.31 7.72 6.27
#